data_AF-A8N0Z6-F1
#
_entry.id   AF-A8N0Z6-F1
#
_cell.length_a   1.000
_cell.length_b   1.000
_cell.length_c   1.000
_cell.angle_alpha   90.00
_cell.angle_beta   90.00
_cell.angle_gamma   90.00
#
_symmetry.space_group_name_H-M   'P 1'
#
loop_
_entity.id
_entity.type
_entity.pdbx_description
1 polymer ?
#
loop_
_entity_poly.entity_id
_entity_poly.type
_entity_poly.pdbx_seq_one_letter_code
_entity_poly.pdbx_strand_id
1 'polypeptide(L)'
;MSTEGDGYHLTMSQVAYLQGKLTGYRSKKNADRRRKFVSEVVSTLKQDYTDLTNQAMSRRQEKRLREVVERWFERYVSGSCVFHKKPWAVRWYARLVLQYDRTHTIMYIAKILALGKPEQLPDLRQLYDDEELVLPQEDAQVEEYVPDANEDKVDEEEEEDNDDSRGKGSSTRQAREKGGGVFSWYQRATMRLWNVLTQKEHDMYDRKAQEWRVQGPPLEERRRVAEKYLRSQCRDFALACFNDMNAHLFLLLGFEKMDGTAVSVEADFNSSLGACDQDFIRAHETRSRSSRWSVMRMFNQWMGEVLRSYFTRYIVIAHGKKLPPCTIPPEFPLRESVPWTCMKKMSVLRQCIKEEYLPDDLAEEWGDPGKMRVHVQKAYHSFFYSRQQDDTIETKFKFDFIPRRLVKGYEFVPFKEPDSDAEEEYANYTGM
;
A
#
# COMPACT_ATOMS: atom_id res chain seq x y z
N MET A 1 -41.83 -13.12 -41.57
CA MET A 1 -40.93 -11.95 -41.66
C MET A 1 -40.66 -11.48 -40.25
N SER A 2 -39.48 -11.80 -39.74
CA SER A 2 -39.12 -11.70 -38.32
C SER A 2 -39.10 -10.25 -37.85
N THR A 3 -39.90 -9.95 -36.83
CA THR A 3 -39.86 -8.71 -36.06
C THR A 3 -38.69 -8.78 -35.08
N GLU A 4 -37.51 -8.39 -35.54
CA GLU A 4 -36.37 -8.13 -34.65
C GLU A 4 -36.61 -6.85 -33.84
N GLY A 5 -36.26 -6.92 -32.55
CA GLY A 5 -36.56 -5.92 -31.53
C GLY A 5 -36.10 -4.51 -31.89
N ASP A 6 -37.08 -3.64 -32.07
CA ASP A 6 -36.98 -2.24 -32.50
C ASP A 6 -36.39 -1.32 -31.42
N GLY A 7 -35.10 -1.55 -31.11
CA GLY A 7 -34.25 -0.70 -30.26
C GLY A 7 -33.48 0.33 -31.10
N TYR A 8 -33.38 1.57 -30.62
CA TYR A 8 -32.56 2.58 -31.28
C TYR A 8 -31.08 2.26 -31.00
N HIS A 9 -30.31 2.00 -32.05
CA HIS A 9 -28.87 1.77 -31.95
C HIS A 9 -28.10 3.06 -32.28
N LEU A 10 -27.21 3.47 -31.38
CA LEU A 10 -26.32 4.60 -31.63
C LEU A 10 -25.32 4.22 -32.74
N THR A 11 -25.20 5.10 -33.73
CA THR A 11 -24.16 4.97 -34.77
C THR A 11 -22.78 5.31 -34.20
N MET A 12 -21.71 4.88 -34.86
CA MET A 12 -20.33 5.14 -34.40
C MET A 12 -20.02 6.63 -34.29
N SER A 13 -20.54 7.46 -35.21
CA SER A 13 -20.39 8.92 -35.15
C SER A 13 -21.11 9.53 -33.95
N GLN A 14 -22.31 9.06 -33.62
CA GLN A 14 -23.05 9.47 -32.43
C GLN A 14 -22.31 9.06 -31.15
N VAL A 15 -21.73 7.84 -31.10
CA VAL A 15 -20.93 7.40 -29.95
C VAL A 15 -19.70 8.28 -29.77
N ALA A 16 -18.98 8.61 -30.85
CA ALA A 16 -17.82 9.51 -30.80
C ALA A 16 -18.21 10.92 -30.29
N TYR A 17 -19.36 11.45 -30.74
CA TYR A 17 -19.91 12.71 -30.25
C TYR A 17 -20.23 12.65 -28.74
N LEU A 18 -20.89 11.57 -28.28
CA LEU A 18 -21.20 11.38 -26.86
C LEU A 18 -19.95 11.27 -25.99
N GLN A 19 -18.89 10.63 -26.48
CA GLN A 19 -17.58 10.60 -25.81
C GLN A 19 -17.01 12.00 -25.61
N GLY A 20 -17.08 12.86 -26.63
CA GLY A 20 -16.65 14.26 -26.53
C GLY A 20 -17.47 15.09 -25.52
N LYS A 21 -18.73 14.71 -25.27
CA LYS A 21 -19.62 15.39 -24.30
C LYS A 21 -19.61 14.77 -22.89
N LEU A 22 -18.87 13.68 -22.69
CA LEU A 22 -18.84 12.94 -21.42
C LEU A 22 -18.28 13.76 -20.25
N THR A 23 -17.27 14.58 -20.49
CA THR A 23 -16.70 15.51 -19.48
C THR A 23 -17.73 16.55 -19.03
N GLY A 24 -18.50 17.08 -19.99
CA GLY A 24 -19.59 18.01 -19.75
C GLY A 24 -20.70 17.40 -18.90
N TYR A 25 -21.08 16.15 -19.18
CA TYR A 25 -22.08 15.43 -18.37
C TYR A 25 -21.59 15.16 -16.94
N ARG A 26 -20.32 14.73 -16.78
CA ARG A 26 -19.69 14.48 -15.48
C ARG A 26 -19.59 15.72 -14.60
N SER A 27 -19.39 16.90 -15.21
CA SER A 27 -19.31 18.17 -14.47
C SER A 27 -20.62 18.54 -13.74
N LYS A 28 -21.76 17.98 -14.14
CA LYS A 28 -23.06 18.27 -13.54
C LYS A 28 -23.28 17.42 -12.28
N LYS A 29 -23.29 18.06 -11.11
CA LYS A 29 -23.53 17.40 -9.80
C LYS A 29 -24.99 16.99 -9.56
N ASN A 30 -25.96 17.75 -10.08
CA ASN A 30 -27.38 17.56 -9.79
C ASN A 30 -28.10 16.76 -10.89
N ALA A 31 -29.03 15.87 -10.50
CA ALA A 31 -29.81 15.05 -11.43
C ALA A 31 -30.59 15.88 -12.46
N ASP A 32 -31.17 17.01 -12.06
CA ASP A 32 -31.92 17.85 -13.00
C ASP A 32 -31.01 18.58 -14.00
N ARG A 33 -29.80 18.94 -13.59
CA ARG A 33 -28.80 19.52 -14.50
C ARG A 33 -28.28 18.48 -15.49
N ARG A 34 -28.16 17.21 -15.07
CA ARG A 34 -27.82 16.08 -15.95
C ARG A 34 -28.91 15.83 -16.98
N ARG A 35 -30.18 15.82 -16.57
CA ARG A 35 -31.33 15.67 -17.49
C ARG A 35 -31.41 16.80 -18.50
N LYS A 36 -31.16 18.05 -18.09
CA LYS A 36 -31.07 19.19 -19.02
C LYS A 36 -29.94 19.02 -20.04
N PHE A 37 -28.76 18.61 -19.58
CA PHE A 37 -27.62 18.35 -20.47
C PHE A 37 -27.89 17.22 -21.47
N VAL A 38 -28.52 16.13 -21.04
CA VAL A 38 -28.96 15.05 -21.95
C VAL A 38 -29.95 15.59 -22.98
N SER A 39 -30.89 16.45 -22.58
CA SER A 39 -31.82 17.07 -23.51
C SER A 39 -31.13 17.96 -24.55
N GLU A 40 -30.09 18.71 -24.17
CA GLU A 40 -29.28 19.51 -25.10
C GLU A 40 -28.55 18.61 -26.10
N VAL A 41 -27.89 17.55 -25.63
CA VAL A 41 -27.19 16.56 -26.47
C VAL A 41 -28.15 15.88 -27.46
N VAL A 42 -29.33 15.47 -26.99
CA VAL A 42 -30.37 14.86 -27.83
C VAL A 42 -30.89 15.84 -28.87
N SER A 43 -31.03 17.13 -28.52
CA SER A 43 -31.44 18.17 -29.46
C SER A 43 -30.43 18.31 -30.61
N THR A 44 -29.13 18.32 -30.30
CA THR A 44 -28.09 18.38 -31.34
C THR A 44 -28.11 17.14 -32.22
N LEU A 45 -28.18 15.95 -31.63
CA LEU A 45 -28.27 14.69 -32.40
C LEU A 45 -29.52 14.60 -33.28
N LYS A 46 -30.62 15.22 -32.85
CA LYS A 46 -31.86 15.32 -33.63
C LYS A 46 -31.69 16.28 -34.82
N GLN A 47 -30.97 17.38 -34.63
CA GLN A 47 -30.64 18.31 -35.70
C GLN A 47 -29.76 17.64 -36.76
N ASP A 48 -28.67 16.98 -36.33
CA ASP A 48 -27.77 16.24 -37.21
C ASP A 48 -28.52 15.16 -38.02
N TYR A 49 -29.46 14.45 -37.39
CA TYR A 49 -30.30 13.48 -38.09
C TYR A 49 -31.18 14.13 -39.17
N THR A 50 -31.77 15.28 -38.87
CA THR A 50 -32.65 15.99 -39.79
C THR A 50 -31.86 16.52 -40.98
N ASP A 51 -30.65 17.02 -40.75
CA ASP A 51 -29.74 17.52 -41.79
C ASP A 51 -29.24 16.39 -42.71
N LEU A 52 -28.99 15.20 -42.16
CA LEU A 52 -28.54 14.04 -42.94
C LEU A 52 -29.65 13.37 -43.75
N THR A 53 -30.86 13.29 -43.19
CA THR A 53 -31.96 12.52 -43.79
C THR A 53 -32.98 13.39 -44.53
N ASN A 54 -32.91 14.71 -44.38
CA ASN A 54 -33.94 15.68 -44.81
C ASN A 54 -35.34 15.34 -44.27
N GLN A 55 -35.43 14.57 -43.18
CA GLN A 55 -36.68 14.15 -42.56
C GLN A 55 -36.69 14.47 -41.07
N ALA A 56 -37.83 14.99 -40.59
CA ALA A 56 -38.01 15.25 -39.18
C ALA A 56 -38.09 13.93 -38.39
N MET A 57 -37.30 13.82 -37.33
CA MET A 57 -37.33 12.65 -36.44
C MET A 57 -38.71 12.51 -35.78
N SER A 58 -39.27 11.29 -35.82
CA SER A 58 -40.56 11.03 -35.17
C SER A 58 -40.46 11.14 -33.64
N ARG A 59 -41.57 11.52 -32.98
CA ARG A 59 -41.62 11.63 -31.51
C ARG A 59 -41.24 10.33 -30.80
N ARG A 60 -41.58 9.18 -31.39
CA ARG A 60 -41.25 7.85 -30.85
C ARG A 60 -39.76 7.57 -30.92
N GLN A 61 -39.10 7.91 -32.04
CA GLN A 61 -37.66 7.77 -32.20
C GLN A 61 -36.89 8.74 -31.28
N GLU A 62 -37.36 9.98 -31.14
CA GLU A 62 -36.74 10.97 -30.24
C GLU A 62 -36.76 10.49 -28.78
N LYS A 63 -37.89 9.95 -28.31
CA LYS A 63 -37.99 9.39 -26.96
C LYS A 63 -36.98 8.25 -26.75
N ARG A 64 -36.86 7.35 -27.74
CA ARG A 64 -35.91 6.23 -27.67
C ARG A 64 -34.45 6.71 -27.71
N LEU A 65 -34.13 7.67 -28.57
CA LEU A 65 -32.79 8.27 -28.61
C LEU A 65 -32.43 8.87 -27.25
N ARG A 66 -33.36 9.59 -26.62
CA ARG A 66 -33.16 10.14 -25.27
C ARG A 66 -32.86 9.04 -24.25
N GLU A 67 -33.67 7.98 -24.20
CA GLU A 67 -33.49 6.87 -23.26
C GLU A 67 -32.16 6.14 -23.48
N VAL A 68 -31.72 6.01 -24.74
CA VAL A 68 -30.45 5.36 -25.09
C VAL A 68 -29.26 6.24 -24.73
N VAL A 69 -29.33 7.55 -24.99
CA VAL A 69 -28.30 8.53 -24.60
C VAL A 69 -28.17 8.63 -23.07
N GLU A 70 -29.29 8.65 -22.35
CA GLU A 70 -29.32 8.66 -20.88
C GLU A 70 -28.67 7.39 -20.31
N ARG A 71 -29.10 6.21 -20.77
CA ARG A 71 -28.49 4.92 -20.38
C ARG A 71 -27.02 4.83 -20.76
N TRP A 72 -26.62 5.37 -21.90
CA TRP A 72 -25.22 5.42 -22.32
C TRP A 72 -24.41 6.25 -21.32
N PHE A 73 -24.83 7.49 -21.03
CA PHE A 73 -24.14 8.32 -20.07
C PHE A 73 -24.11 7.70 -18.66
N GLU A 74 -25.19 7.09 -18.19
CA GLU A 74 -25.23 6.39 -16.90
C GLU A 74 -24.24 5.21 -16.87
N ARG A 75 -24.26 4.35 -17.89
CA ARG A 75 -23.33 3.21 -17.99
C ARG A 75 -21.87 3.65 -18.00
N TYR A 76 -21.55 4.73 -18.70
CA TYR A 76 -20.17 5.25 -18.80
C TYR A 76 -19.78 6.19 -17.65
N VAL A 77 -20.73 6.66 -16.84
CA VAL A 77 -20.46 7.28 -15.54
C VAL A 77 -20.19 6.22 -14.48
N SER A 78 -20.97 5.12 -14.46
CA SER A 78 -20.77 4.00 -13.54
C SER A 78 -19.55 3.15 -13.89
N GLY A 79 -19.20 3.02 -15.18
CA GLY A 79 -18.08 2.19 -15.66
C GLY A 79 -16.72 2.88 -15.64
N SER A 80 -16.68 4.22 -15.66
CA SER A 80 -15.45 4.91 -15.28
C SER A 80 -15.37 4.90 -13.77
N CYS A 81 -14.51 4.05 -13.23
CA CYS A 81 -13.84 4.29 -11.97
C CYS A 81 -13.54 5.79 -11.93
N VAL A 82 -14.34 6.55 -11.17
CA VAL A 82 -13.89 7.85 -10.70
C VAL A 82 -12.58 7.48 -10.06
N PHE A 83 -11.46 7.81 -10.69
CA PHE A 83 -10.18 7.70 -10.02
C PHE A 83 -10.39 8.50 -8.74
N HIS A 84 -10.69 7.80 -7.65
CA HIS A 84 -10.86 8.43 -6.36
C HIS A 84 -9.60 9.25 -6.24
N LYS A 85 -9.75 10.57 -6.07
CA LYS A 85 -8.59 11.44 -5.85
C LYS A 85 -7.85 10.77 -4.70
N LYS A 86 -6.76 10.04 -5.00
CA LYS A 86 -5.96 9.35 -4.01
C LYS A 86 -5.24 10.51 -3.33
N PRO A 87 -5.73 11.02 -2.19
CA PRO A 87 -5.27 12.31 -1.66
C PRO A 87 -3.78 12.21 -1.31
N TRP A 88 -3.38 10.99 -0.95
CA TRP A 88 -2.09 10.59 -0.43
C TRP A 88 -1.20 9.88 -1.46
N ALA A 89 -1.60 9.83 -2.74
CA ALA A 89 -0.76 9.28 -3.80
C ALA A 89 -0.14 10.41 -4.62
N VAL A 90 1.10 10.18 -5.08
CA VAL A 90 1.77 11.07 -6.03
C VAL A 90 0.92 11.23 -7.28
N ARG A 91 0.64 12.47 -7.64
CA ARG A 91 -0.06 12.80 -8.88
C ARG A 91 0.95 12.93 -10.01
N TRP A 92 1.17 11.84 -10.71
CA TRP A 92 2.04 11.86 -11.89
C TRP A 92 1.43 12.71 -13.00
N TYR A 93 2.18 13.66 -13.55
CA TYR A 93 1.88 14.40 -14.79
C TYR A 93 3.18 14.53 -15.59
N ALA A 94 3.06 14.87 -16.87
CA ALA A 94 4.19 14.77 -17.80
C ALA A 94 5.44 15.53 -17.35
N ARG A 95 5.27 16.75 -16.81
CA ARG A 95 6.37 17.54 -16.25
C ARG A 95 7.01 16.89 -15.03
N LEU A 96 6.24 16.31 -14.11
CA LEU A 96 6.80 15.56 -12.97
C LEU A 96 7.58 14.33 -13.45
N VAL A 97 7.08 13.62 -14.46
CA VAL A 97 7.80 12.48 -15.04
C VAL A 97 9.13 12.94 -15.68
N LEU A 98 9.14 14.08 -16.38
CA LEU A 98 10.40 14.67 -16.87
C LEU A 98 11.35 14.97 -15.71
N GLN A 99 10.86 15.58 -14.63
CA GLN A 99 11.69 15.91 -13.46
C GLN A 99 12.35 14.67 -12.84
N TYR A 100 11.67 13.53 -12.86
CA TYR A 100 12.19 12.25 -12.36
C TYR A 100 13.16 11.60 -13.35
N ASP A 101 12.85 11.64 -14.64
CA ASP A 101 13.68 11.04 -15.70
C ASP A 101 14.97 11.82 -15.96
N ARG A 102 14.95 13.14 -15.80
CA ARG A 102 16.03 14.07 -16.18
C ARG A 102 16.54 14.89 -15.01
N THR A 103 16.52 14.32 -13.81
CA THR A 103 16.97 15.00 -12.58
C THR A 103 18.36 15.62 -12.73
N HIS A 104 19.32 14.88 -13.29
CA HIS A 104 20.71 15.32 -13.42
C HIS A 104 20.85 16.53 -14.35
N THR A 105 20.28 16.44 -15.55
CA THR A 105 20.16 17.57 -16.49
C THR A 105 19.55 18.81 -15.83
N ILE A 106 18.42 18.65 -15.13
CA ILE A 106 17.73 19.79 -14.53
C ILE A 106 18.55 20.41 -13.39
N MET A 107 19.18 19.57 -12.55
CA MET A 107 20.07 20.04 -11.49
C MET A 107 21.28 20.79 -12.04
N TYR A 108 21.86 20.32 -13.14
CA TYR A 108 22.97 21.01 -13.81
C TYR A 108 22.56 22.39 -14.31
N ILE A 109 21.43 22.49 -15.02
CA ILE A 109 20.85 23.78 -15.45
C ILE A 109 20.60 24.67 -14.24
N ALA A 110 20.03 24.14 -13.16
CA ALA A 110 19.74 24.88 -11.94
C ALA A 110 21.03 25.42 -11.27
N LYS A 111 22.12 24.66 -11.27
CA LYS A 111 23.44 25.12 -10.77
C LYS A 111 23.95 26.30 -11.59
N ILE A 112 23.92 26.22 -12.92
CA ILE A 112 24.36 27.32 -13.81
C ILE A 112 23.52 28.58 -13.57
N LEU A 113 22.20 28.41 -13.46
CA LEU A 113 21.28 29.52 -13.17
C LEU A 113 21.55 30.15 -11.81
N ALA A 114 21.78 29.34 -10.77
CA ALA A 114 22.11 29.81 -9.42
C ALA A 114 23.43 30.60 -9.37
N LEU A 115 24.40 30.23 -10.21
CA LEU A 115 25.67 30.96 -10.37
C LEU A 115 25.51 32.29 -11.13
N GLY A 116 24.31 32.61 -11.63
CA GLY A 116 24.04 33.85 -12.37
C GLY A 116 24.71 33.92 -13.73
N LYS A 117 25.05 32.77 -14.33
CA LYS A 117 25.75 32.68 -15.62
C LYS A 117 24.86 32.02 -16.69
N PRO A 118 23.71 32.62 -17.05
CA PRO A 118 22.80 32.02 -18.03
C PRO A 118 23.43 31.89 -19.43
N GLU A 119 24.48 32.65 -19.74
CA GLU A 119 25.21 32.57 -21.02
C GLU A 119 26.09 31.32 -21.13
N GLN A 120 26.34 30.61 -20.02
CA GLN A 120 27.05 29.33 -20.01
C GLN A 120 26.10 28.13 -20.15
N LEU A 121 24.80 28.37 -20.35
CA LEU A 121 23.87 27.29 -20.61
C LEU A 121 24.22 26.66 -21.97
N PRO A 122 24.47 25.34 -22.03
CA PRO A 122 24.61 24.65 -23.30
C PRO A 122 23.28 24.69 -24.06
N ASP A 123 23.32 24.36 -25.35
CA ASP A 123 22.09 24.20 -26.12
C ASP A 123 21.20 23.16 -25.43
N LEU A 124 20.05 23.62 -24.94
CA LEU A 124 19.12 22.82 -24.16
C LEU A 124 18.55 21.66 -24.99
N ARG A 125 18.50 21.81 -26.32
CA ARG A 125 18.06 20.75 -27.22
C ARG A 125 19.13 19.65 -27.28
N GLN A 126 20.38 20.05 -27.48
CA GLN A 126 21.51 19.13 -27.49
C GLN A 126 21.69 18.43 -26.14
N LEU A 127 21.49 19.16 -25.03
CA LEU A 127 21.54 18.60 -23.68
C LEU A 127 20.42 17.58 -23.43
N TYR A 128 19.23 17.79 -24.01
CA TYR A 128 18.13 16.82 -23.93
C TYR A 128 18.40 15.56 -24.75
N ASP A 129 18.94 15.72 -25.96
CA ASP A 129 19.19 14.63 -26.89
C ASP A 129 20.39 13.77 -26.43
N ASP A 130 21.49 14.40 -25.96
CA ASP A 130 22.75 13.75 -25.59
C ASP A 130 23.30 14.19 -24.21
N GLU A 131 22.63 13.75 -23.13
CA GLU A 131 22.94 14.14 -21.74
C GLU A 131 24.40 13.83 -21.34
N GLU A 132 24.94 12.67 -21.71
CA GLU A 132 26.29 12.22 -21.32
C GLU A 132 27.43 12.98 -22.01
N LEU A 133 27.18 13.55 -23.20
CA LEU A 133 28.20 14.30 -23.94
C LEU A 133 28.36 15.73 -23.42
N VAL A 134 27.31 16.27 -22.80
CA VAL A 134 27.24 17.67 -22.37
C VAL A 134 27.50 17.82 -20.87
N LEU A 135 27.09 16.86 -20.05
CA LEU A 135 27.29 16.92 -18.60
C LEU A 135 28.75 16.58 -18.22
N PRO A 136 29.47 17.47 -17.49
CA PRO A 136 30.77 17.15 -16.93
C PRO A 136 30.69 15.94 -15.99
N GLN A 137 31.65 15.00 -16.06
CA GLN A 137 31.68 13.79 -15.22
C GLN A 137 31.64 14.09 -13.70
N GLU A 138 32.16 15.25 -13.29
CA GLU A 138 32.11 15.71 -11.89
C GLU A 138 30.70 16.12 -11.43
N ASP A 139 29.86 16.60 -12.36
CA ASP A 139 28.45 16.94 -12.11
C ASP A 139 27.51 15.74 -12.25
N ALA A 140 27.98 14.59 -12.75
CA ALA A 140 27.21 13.34 -12.70
C ALA A 140 27.02 12.84 -11.26
N GLN A 141 27.86 13.29 -10.31
CA GLN A 141 27.80 12.90 -8.89
C GLN A 141 26.91 13.81 -8.02
N VAL A 142 25.98 14.57 -8.62
CA VAL A 142 25.05 15.41 -7.84
C VAL A 142 24.27 14.54 -6.85
N GLU A 143 24.24 15.00 -5.60
CA GLU A 143 23.42 14.48 -4.50
C GLU A 143 22.01 14.11 -5.01
N GLU A 144 21.59 12.87 -4.75
CA GLU A 144 20.43 12.22 -5.37
C GLU A 144 19.13 13.01 -5.07
N TYR A 145 18.80 13.91 -5.99
CA TYR A 145 17.59 14.72 -5.88
C TYR A 145 16.39 13.90 -6.33
N VAL A 146 15.29 14.05 -5.60
CA VAL A 146 14.00 13.42 -5.92
C VAL A 146 13.02 14.59 -5.93
N PRO A 147 12.25 14.80 -7.01
CA PRO A 147 11.31 15.92 -7.08
C PRO A 147 10.14 15.75 -6.10
N ASP A 148 9.77 16.81 -5.39
CA ASP A 148 8.56 16.84 -4.55
C ASP A 148 7.32 17.10 -5.41
N ALA A 149 6.39 16.14 -5.41
CA ALA A 149 5.14 16.21 -6.16
C ALA A 149 4.17 17.32 -5.68
N ASN A 150 4.44 17.97 -4.54
CA ASN A 150 3.64 19.08 -4.03
C ASN A 150 4.21 20.47 -4.35
N GLU A 151 5.45 20.59 -4.82
CA GLU A 151 6.07 21.91 -5.10
C GLU A 151 5.45 22.63 -6.30
N ASP A 152 5.04 21.89 -7.33
CA ASP A 152 4.42 22.45 -8.54
C ASP A 152 3.04 23.11 -8.31
N LYS A 153 2.49 23.09 -7.08
CA LYS A 153 1.22 23.77 -6.75
C LYS A 153 1.39 25.23 -6.33
N VAL A 154 2.60 25.68 -6.02
CA VAL A 154 2.83 27.01 -5.44
C VAL A 154 2.98 28.08 -6.54
N ASP A 155 3.51 27.71 -7.70
CA ASP A 155 3.87 28.69 -8.75
C ASP A 155 2.72 29.17 -9.65
N GLU A 156 1.50 28.63 -9.53
CA GLU A 156 0.34 29.10 -10.35
C GLU A 156 -0.47 30.24 -9.68
N GLU A 157 -0.21 30.58 -8.41
CA GLU A 157 -1.00 31.59 -7.67
C GLU A 157 -0.20 32.84 -7.22
N GLU A 158 1.12 32.91 -7.44
CA GLU A 158 1.95 34.07 -7.02
C GLU A 158 2.31 35.01 -8.19
N GLU A 159 1.31 35.67 -8.78
CA GLU A 159 1.48 36.97 -9.43
C GLU A 159 0.31 37.92 -9.06
N GLU A 160 0.14 38.23 -7.78
CA GLU A 160 -0.46 39.51 -7.38
C GLU A 160 0.28 40.06 -6.15
N ASP A 161 0.91 41.23 -6.35
CA ASP A 161 1.47 42.10 -5.31
C ASP A 161 0.52 42.25 -4.11
N ASN A 162 1.01 42.05 -2.90
CA ASN A 162 0.75 42.98 -1.80
C ASN A 162 1.76 42.81 -0.65
N ASP A 163 2.57 43.84 -0.52
CA ASP A 163 3.13 44.40 0.70
C ASP A 163 2.10 44.40 1.85
N ASP A 164 2.39 43.76 2.99
CA ASP A 164 2.60 44.42 4.28
C ASP A 164 2.73 43.42 5.46
N SER A 165 3.89 43.46 6.12
CA SER A 165 4.17 43.26 7.54
C SER A 165 3.22 42.43 8.45
N ARG A 166 3.76 41.35 9.08
CA ARG A 166 4.01 41.25 10.56
C ARG A 166 4.37 39.83 11.06
N GLY A 167 5.61 39.67 11.52
CA GLY A 167 5.88 39.33 12.94
C GLY A 167 6.24 37.88 13.37
N LYS A 168 7.54 37.70 13.70
CA LYS A 168 8.18 36.82 14.73
C LYS A 168 8.22 35.30 14.42
N GLY A 169 9.36 34.61 14.21
CA GLY A 169 10.73 34.69 14.75
C GLY A 169 10.91 33.54 15.77
N SER A 170 11.76 32.50 15.61
CA SER A 170 13.24 32.40 15.56
C SER A 170 13.56 30.89 15.49
N SER A 171 14.56 30.29 14.82
CA SER A 171 15.97 30.58 14.49
C SER A 171 16.33 29.66 13.29
N THR A 172 17.01 30.10 12.23
CA THR A 172 18.45 30.40 12.16
C THR A 172 18.68 31.46 11.07
N ARG A 173 18.93 32.71 11.49
CA ARG A 173 19.32 33.83 10.62
C ARG A 173 20.84 33.91 10.61
N GLN A 174 21.49 33.31 9.61
CA GLN A 174 22.86 33.67 9.22
C GLN A 174 23.29 33.18 7.80
N ALA A 175 22.34 32.94 6.88
CA ALA A 175 22.65 32.54 5.50
C ALA A 175 21.77 33.23 4.45
N ARG A 176 21.41 34.50 4.65
CA ARG A 176 20.53 35.25 3.74
C ARG A 176 21.19 36.50 3.21
N GLU A 177 22.40 36.35 2.66
CA GLU A 177 23.02 37.32 1.76
C GLU A 177 23.66 36.56 0.58
N LYS A 178 23.10 36.81 -0.62
CA LYS A 178 23.57 36.43 -1.98
C LYS A 178 23.38 34.97 -2.42
N GLY A 179 22.35 34.76 -3.25
CA GLY A 179 22.12 33.56 -4.06
C GLY A 179 21.10 32.62 -3.43
N GLY A 180 19.86 32.61 -3.96
CA GLY A 180 18.95 31.50 -3.66
C GLY A 180 19.64 30.19 -4.02
N GLY A 181 19.66 29.23 -3.10
CA GLY A 181 20.34 27.95 -3.32
C GLY A 181 19.88 27.28 -4.61
N VAL A 182 20.70 26.38 -5.16
CA VAL A 182 20.44 25.66 -6.44
C VAL A 182 19.00 25.18 -6.58
N PHE A 183 18.41 24.75 -5.45
CA PHE A 183 17.03 24.32 -5.34
C PHE A 183 15.98 25.34 -5.78
N SER A 184 16.14 26.63 -5.45
CA SER A 184 15.17 27.67 -5.85
C SER A 184 15.14 27.89 -7.37
N TRP A 185 16.14 27.37 -8.09
CA TRP A 185 16.23 27.44 -9.54
C TRP A 185 15.77 26.16 -10.24
N TYR A 186 15.43 25.09 -9.50
CA TYR A 186 15.07 23.78 -10.05
C TYR A 186 13.80 23.84 -10.93
N GLN A 187 12.76 24.51 -10.45
CA GLN A 187 11.51 24.66 -11.21
C GLN A 187 11.72 25.50 -12.48
N ARG A 188 12.50 26.57 -12.36
CA ARG A 188 12.86 27.42 -13.50
C ARG A 188 13.72 26.68 -14.53
N ALA A 189 14.62 25.83 -14.08
CA ALA A 189 15.41 24.94 -14.94
C ALA A 189 14.52 23.90 -15.64
N THR A 190 13.58 23.29 -14.90
CA THR A 190 12.60 22.35 -15.44
C THR A 190 11.77 23.00 -16.55
N MET A 191 11.24 24.20 -16.33
CA MET A 191 10.46 24.91 -17.34
C MET A 191 11.28 25.24 -18.58
N ARG A 192 12.54 25.65 -18.42
CA ARG A 192 13.43 25.92 -19.56
C ARG A 192 13.65 24.67 -20.40
N LEU A 193 13.89 23.53 -19.77
CA LEU A 193 14.05 22.26 -20.47
C LEU A 193 12.73 21.81 -21.13
N TRP A 194 11.62 21.92 -20.40
CA TRP A 194 10.28 21.54 -20.89
C TRP A 194 9.88 22.32 -22.14
N ASN A 195 10.16 23.63 -22.21
CA ASN A 195 9.78 24.48 -23.34
C ASN A 195 10.56 24.21 -24.63
N VAL A 196 11.68 23.46 -24.55
CA VAL A 196 12.51 23.10 -25.71
C VAL A 196 12.06 21.77 -26.33
N LEU A 197 11.19 21.03 -25.62
CA LEU A 197 10.64 19.78 -26.12
C LEU A 197 9.70 20.01 -27.29
N THR A 198 9.71 19.06 -28.22
CA THR A 198 8.76 18.99 -29.32
C THR A 198 7.42 18.44 -28.81
N GLN A 199 6.34 18.69 -29.57
CA GLN A 199 5.02 18.15 -29.25
C GLN A 199 5.04 16.61 -29.11
N LYS A 200 5.85 15.91 -29.93
CA LYS A 200 5.98 14.45 -29.86
C LYS A 200 6.57 13.97 -28.53
N GLU A 201 7.52 14.72 -27.97
CA GLU A 201 8.14 14.41 -26.67
C GLU A 201 7.21 14.75 -25.51
N HIS A 202 6.45 15.84 -25.61
CA HIS A 202 5.36 16.12 -24.66
C HIS A 202 4.36 14.96 -24.62
N ASP A 203 3.89 14.50 -25.78
CA ASP A 203 2.95 13.38 -25.88
C ASP A 203 3.56 12.06 -25.34
N MET A 204 4.87 11.87 -25.46
CA MET A 204 5.60 10.74 -24.87
C MET A 204 5.56 10.79 -23.34
N TYR A 205 5.89 11.92 -22.73
CA TYR A 205 5.83 12.08 -21.27
C TYR A 205 4.40 12.00 -20.73
N ASP A 206 3.41 12.48 -21.48
CA ASP A 206 2.00 12.32 -21.13
C ASP A 206 1.58 10.85 -21.11
N ARG A 207 2.02 10.06 -22.08
CA ARG A 207 1.78 8.62 -22.11
C ARG A 207 2.45 7.92 -20.93
N LYS A 208 3.72 8.24 -20.66
CA LYS A 208 4.47 7.69 -19.51
C LYS A 208 3.80 8.05 -18.18
N ALA A 209 3.31 9.28 -18.03
CA ALA A 209 2.57 9.70 -16.84
C ALA A 209 1.26 8.94 -16.68
N GLN A 210 0.54 8.66 -17.78
CA GLN A 210 -0.67 7.82 -17.74
C GLN A 210 -0.34 6.38 -17.32
N GLU A 211 0.73 5.79 -17.85
CA GLU A 211 1.23 4.47 -17.45
C GLU A 211 1.56 4.43 -15.96
N TRP A 212 2.31 5.41 -15.45
CA TRP A 212 2.68 5.51 -14.04
C TRP A 212 1.46 5.75 -13.11
N ARG A 213 0.41 6.42 -13.58
CA ARG A 213 -0.86 6.53 -12.82
C ARG A 213 -1.57 5.18 -12.66
N VAL A 214 -1.48 4.31 -13.65
CA VAL A 214 -2.18 3.02 -13.67
C VAL A 214 -1.36 1.94 -12.96
N GLN A 215 -0.08 1.82 -13.29
CA GLN A 215 0.79 0.72 -12.84
C GLN A 215 1.70 1.12 -11.67
N GLY A 216 1.85 2.41 -11.40
CA GLY A 216 2.92 2.95 -10.56
C GLY A 216 4.21 3.18 -11.37
N PRO A 217 5.14 3.97 -10.83
CA PRO A 217 6.46 4.13 -11.44
C PRO A 217 7.27 2.82 -11.31
N PRO A 218 8.41 2.69 -12.03
CA PRO A 218 9.34 1.58 -11.90
C PRO A 218 9.74 1.31 -10.44
N LEU A 219 10.13 0.07 -10.13
CA LEU A 219 10.42 -0.35 -8.75
C LEU A 219 11.53 0.47 -8.09
N GLU A 220 12.57 0.79 -8.85
CA GLU A 220 13.69 1.63 -8.41
C GLU A 220 13.19 3.00 -7.93
N GLU A 221 12.35 3.66 -8.74
CA GLU A 221 11.72 4.93 -8.37
C GLU A 221 10.80 4.82 -7.16
N ARG A 222 10.08 3.70 -7.01
CA ARG A 222 9.24 3.45 -5.84
C ARG A 222 10.07 3.35 -4.56
N ARG A 223 11.23 2.68 -4.61
CA ARG A 223 12.16 2.55 -3.48
C ARG A 223 12.74 3.91 -3.11
N ARG A 224 13.18 4.67 -4.11
CA ARG A 224 13.73 6.03 -3.95
C ARG A 224 12.73 6.98 -3.28
N VAL A 225 11.49 7.02 -3.80
CA VAL A 225 10.41 7.86 -3.23
C VAL A 225 10.04 7.39 -1.82
N ALA A 226 10.01 6.07 -1.56
CA ALA A 226 9.70 5.55 -0.23
C ALA A 226 10.76 5.99 0.81
N GLU A 227 12.04 5.86 0.49
CA GLU A 227 13.12 6.21 1.42
C GLU A 227 13.11 7.70 1.80
N LYS A 228 12.81 8.59 0.84
CA LYS A 228 12.83 10.03 1.07
C LYS A 228 11.51 10.60 1.61
N TYR A 229 10.37 10.18 1.05
CA TYR A 229 9.09 10.87 1.26
C TYR A 229 8.07 10.10 2.09
N LEU A 230 8.26 8.80 2.35
CA LEU A 230 7.26 7.98 3.06
C LEU A 230 6.88 8.59 4.41
N ARG A 231 7.87 9.07 5.17
CA ARG A 231 7.62 9.68 6.48
C ARG A 231 6.84 10.99 6.37
N SER A 232 7.13 11.81 5.38
CA SER A 232 6.41 13.07 5.13
C SER A 232 4.96 12.81 4.72
N GLN A 233 4.73 11.90 3.77
CA GLN A 233 3.38 11.53 3.36
C GLN A 233 2.55 10.93 4.50
N CYS A 234 3.18 10.11 5.35
CA CYS A 234 2.51 9.57 6.54
C CYS A 234 2.16 10.66 7.55
N ARG A 235 2.97 11.70 7.66
CA ARG A 235 2.66 12.87 8.50
C ARG A 235 1.45 13.62 7.97
N ASP A 236 1.39 13.89 6.67
CA ASP A 236 0.25 14.61 6.08
C ASP A 236 -1.04 13.80 6.19
N PHE A 237 -0.95 12.48 5.99
CA PHE A 237 -2.05 11.56 6.23
C PHE A 237 -2.52 11.62 7.69
N ALA A 238 -1.58 11.55 8.65
CA ALA A 238 -1.91 11.64 10.07
C ALA A 238 -2.54 12.99 10.44
N LEU A 239 -2.03 14.09 9.87
CA LEU A 239 -2.57 15.43 10.06
C LEU A 239 -4.01 15.54 9.54
N ALA A 240 -4.31 15.00 8.36
CA ALA A 240 -5.69 15.02 7.87
C ALA A 240 -6.63 14.17 8.73
N CYS A 241 -6.20 12.98 9.15
CA CYS A 241 -7.01 12.16 10.06
C CYS A 241 -7.24 12.87 11.41
N PHE A 242 -6.25 13.61 11.90
CA PHE A 242 -6.41 14.43 13.09
C PHE A 242 -7.38 15.59 12.86
N ASN A 243 -7.20 16.38 11.81
CA ASN A 243 -8.04 17.55 11.55
C ASN A 243 -9.51 17.19 11.25
N ASP A 244 -9.72 16.14 10.45
CA ASP A 244 -11.06 15.80 9.97
C ASP A 244 -11.84 14.89 10.94
N MET A 245 -11.13 14.07 11.72
CA MET A 245 -11.74 13.02 12.55
C MET A 245 -11.29 13.05 14.01
N ASN A 246 -10.40 13.97 14.41
CA ASN A 246 -9.72 13.97 15.70
C ASN A 246 -9.08 12.61 16.02
N ALA A 247 -8.59 11.91 14.99
CA ALA A 247 -8.01 10.60 15.11
C ALA A 247 -6.51 10.71 15.43
N HIS A 248 -6.07 10.03 16.49
CA HIS A 248 -4.65 9.91 16.83
C HIS A 248 -4.10 8.61 16.25
N LEU A 249 -3.01 8.69 15.49
CA LEU A 249 -2.50 7.55 14.72
C LEU A 249 -1.08 7.15 15.14
N PHE A 250 -0.84 5.85 15.18
CA PHE A 250 0.49 5.25 15.25
C PHE A 250 0.68 4.34 14.03
N LEU A 251 1.76 4.53 13.29
CA LEU A 251 1.99 3.85 12.02
C LEU A 251 3.25 2.98 12.10
N LEU A 252 3.12 1.70 11.75
CA LEU A 252 4.25 0.80 11.46
C LEU A 252 4.37 0.66 9.95
N LEU A 253 5.48 1.10 9.40
CA LEU A 253 5.70 1.21 7.96
C LEU A 253 6.81 0.26 7.55
N GLY A 254 6.58 -0.56 6.53
CA GLY A 254 7.60 -1.42 5.93
C GLY A 254 7.85 -1.00 4.49
N PHE A 255 9.11 -0.85 4.10
CA PHE A 255 9.50 -0.58 2.73
C PHE A 255 10.85 -1.21 2.40
N GLU A 256 11.15 -1.32 1.11
CA GLU A 256 12.43 -1.81 0.61
C GLU A 256 13.29 -0.60 0.24
N LYS A 257 14.54 -0.59 0.70
CA LYS A 257 15.54 0.42 0.33
C LYS A 257 16.04 0.21 -1.10
N MET A 258 16.78 1.18 -1.62
CA MET A 258 17.42 1.08 -2.95
C MET A 258 18.31 -0.17 -3.09
N ASP A 259 18.99 -0.57 -2.02
CA ASP A 259 19.84 -1.76 -1.95
C ASP A 259 19.07 -3.11 -1.91
N GLY A 260 17.73 -3.07 -1.87
CA GLY A 260 16.87 -4.24 -1.77
C GLY A 260 16.61 -4.73 -0.34
N THR A 261 17.15 -4.05 0.67
CA THR A 261 16.95 -4.43 2.07
C THR A 261 15.58 -3.99 2.56
N ALA A 262 14.80 -4.93 3.11
CA ALA A 262 13.53 -4.62 3.75
C ALA A 262 13.75 -3.97 5.12
N VAL A 263 13.17 -2.79 5.33
CA VAL A 263 13.28 -2.01 6.57
C VAL A 263 11.89 -1.67 7.10
N SER A 264 11.75 -1.72 8.42
CA SER A 264 10.55 -1.26 9.12
C SER A 264 10.84 -0.01 9.94
N VAL A 265 9.96 0.98 9.89
CA VAL A 265 10.05 2.24 10.63
C VAL A 265 8.74 2.48 11.38
N GLU A 266 8.87 2.90 12.65
CA GLU A 266 7.75 3.37 13.45
C GLU A 266 7.61 4.89 13.27
N ALA A 267 6.38 5.35 13.04
CA ALA A 267 6.07 6.76 12.87
C ALA A 267 4.94 7.19 13.82
N ASP A 268 5.26 8.14 14.70
CA ASP A 268 4.35 8.80 15.64
C ASP A 268 4.50 10.31 15.44
N PHE A 269 3.38 10.97 15.12
CA PHE A 269 3.35 12.41 14.83
C PHE A 269 2.53 13.21 15.84
N ASN A 270 1.91 12.56 16.84
CA ASN A 270 0.85 13.18 17.63
C ASN A 270 1.33 14.35 18.50
N SER A 271 2.57 14.29 19.00
CA SER A 271 3.21 15.42 19.69
C SER A 271 3.49 16.59 18.75
N SER A 272 4.02 16.31 17.56
CA SER A 272 4.39 17.32 16.56
C SER A 272 3.20 18.01 15.90
N LEU A 273 2.03 17.37 15.90
CA LEU A 273 0.79 17.91 15.33
C LEU A 273 -0.01 18.74 16.36
N GLY A 274 0.48 18.89 17.59
CA GLY A 274 -0.21 19.65 18.65
C GLY A 274 -1.47 18.95 19.18
N ALA A 275 -1.68 17.68 18.83
CA ALA A 275 -2.82 16.88 19.24
C ALA A 275 -2.73 16.45 20.72
N CYS A 276 -1.51 16.25 21.21
CA CYS A 276 -1.22 15.88 22.60
C CYS A 276 0.12 16.51 23.04
N ASP A 277 0.27 16.81 24.33
CA ASP A 277 1.54 17.25 24.92
C ASP A 277 2.63 16.17 24.90
N GLN A 278 2.30 14.96 24.46
CA GLN A 278 3.15 13.76 24.45
C GLN A 278 2.91 12.93 23.17
N ASP A 279 3.91 12.16 22.76
CA ASP A 279 3.80 11.16 21.68
C ASP A 279 2.65 10.18 21.99
N PHE A 280 2.00 9.61 20.96
CA PHE A 280 0.91 8.63 21.15
C PHE A 280 1.32 7.49 22.07
N ILE A 281 2.55 6.99 21.92
CA ILE A 281 3.10 5.96 22.80
C ILE A 281 3.12 6.43 24.27
N ARG A 282 3.52 7.67 24.53
CA ARG A 282 3.66 8.24 25.89
C ARG A 282 2.31 8.63 26.50
N ALA A 283 1.45 9.29 25.73
CA ALA A 283 0.11 9.69 26.16
C ALA A 283 -0.78 8.48 26.48
N HIS A 284 -0.60 7.38 25.74
CA HIS A 284 -1.31 6.12 26.01
C HIS A 284 -0.52 5.15 26.91
N GLU A 285 0.76 5.39 27.23
CA GLU A 285 1.55 4.61 28.21
C GLU A 285 1.02 4.73 29.64
N THR A 286 0.49 5.90 30.04
CA THR A 286 -0.05 6.12 31.40
C THR A 286 -1.38 5.43 31.63
N ARG A 287 -2.22 5.32 30.59
CA ARG A 287 -3.46 4.51 30.62
C ARG A 287 -3.18 3.04 30.29
N SER A 288 -2.01 2.76 29.71
CA SER A 288 -1.58 1.46 29.23
C SER A 288 -0.12 1.22 29.60
N ARG A 289 0.13 0.89 30.88
CA ARG A 289 1.39 0.28 31.36
C ARG A 289 1.70 -1.07 30.66
N SER A 290 1.00 -1.39 29.58
CA SER A 290 1.05 -2.60 28.77
C SER A 290 1.13 -2.35 27.25
N SER A 291 1.26 -1.11 26.74
CA SER A 291 1.13 -0.87 25.27
C SER A 291 2.43 -0.85 24.46
N ARG A 292 3.59 -0.55 25.07
CA ARG A 292 4.89 -0.85 24.43
C ARG A 292 5.10 -2.36 24.24
N TRP A 293 4.22 -3.13 24.88
CA TRP A 293 4.07 -4.58 24.83
C TRP A 293 2.74 -4.97 24.16
N SER A 294 2.21 -4.25 23.16
CA SER A 294 0.92 -4.61 22.55
C SER A 294 1.10 -5.46 21.30
N VAL A 295 1.70 -4.98 20.20
CA VAL A 295 1.78 -5.79 18.97
C VAL A 295 2.71 -6.99 19.10
N MET A 296 3.92 -6.82 19.63
CA MET A 296 4.84 -7.95 19.82
C MET A 296 4.38 -8.93 20.91
N ARG A 297 3.60 -8.48 21.90
CA ARG A 297 2.99 -9.38 22.88
C ARG A 297 1.73 -10.04 22.34
N MET A 298 0.93 -9.36 21.54
CA MET A 298 -0.20 -9.96 20.82
C MET A 298 0.33 -11.01 19.83
N PHE A 299 1.42 -10.70 19.13
CA PHE A 299 2.11 -11.67 18.28
C PHE A 299 2.72 -12.82 19.09
N ASN A 300 3.41 -12.55 20.20
CA ASN A 300 3.95 -13.59 21.09
C ASN A 300 2.83 -14.45 21.69
N GLN A 301 1.75 -13.82 22.12
CA GLN A 301 0.58 -14.49 22.68
C GLN A 301 -0.09 -15.35 21.62
N TRP A 302 -0.37 -14.79 20.44
CA TRP A 302 -0.93 -15.51 19.31
C TRP A 302 -0.04 -16.68 18.90
N MET A 303 1.27 -16.46 18.71
CA MET A 303 2.24 -17.49 18.37
C MET A 303 2.32 -18.58 19.45
N GLY A 304 2.34 -18.18 20.72
CA GLY A 304 2.29 -19.07 21.86
C GLY A 304 1.00 -19.88 21.92
N GLU A 305 -0.16 -19.29 21.58
CA GLU A 305 -1.45 -19.97 21.49
C GLU A 305 -1.51 -20.94 20.30
N VAL A 306 -0.96 -20.56 19.13
CA VAL A 306 -0.82 -21.44 17.96
C VAL A 306 0.03 -22.66 18.30
N LEU A 307 1.22 -22.45 18.86
CA LEU A 307 2.13 -23.54 19.25
C LEU A 307 1.53 -24.42 20.34
N ARG A 308 0.93 -23.84 21.40
CA ARG A 308 0.19 -24.62 22.41
C ARG A 308 -0.92 -25.44 21.76
N SER A 309 -1.65 -24.85 20.84
CA SER A 309 -2.74 -25.52 20.14
C SER A 309 -2.23 -26.70 19.31
N TYR A 310 -1.12 -26.52 18.59
CA TYR A 310 -0.43 -27.55 17.83
C TYR A 310 -0.05 -28.75 18.72
N PHE A 311 0.74 -28.52 19.78
CA PHE A 311 1.18 -29.62 20.65
C PHE A 311 0.03 -30.27 21.42
N THR A 312 -0.97 -29.49 21.86
CA THR A 312 -2.18 -30.04 22.49
C THR A 312 -2.97 -30.91 21.52
N ARG A 313 -3.02 -30.62 20.21
CA ARG A 313 -3.67 -31.54 19.28
C ARG A 313 -2.95 -32.89 19.28
N TYR A 314 -1.63 -32.88 19.14
CA TYR A 314 -0.85 -34.12 19.14
C TYR A 314 -0.89 -34.90 20.45
N ILE A 315 -1.03 -34.24 21.61
CA ILE A 315 -1.21 -34.96 22.88
C ILE A 315 -2.59 -35.62 22.98
N VAL A 316 -3.65 -34.96 22.47
CA VAL A 316 -5.01 -35.51 22.43
C VAL A 316 -5.06 -36.72 21.50
N ILE A 317 -4.43 -36.61 20.33
CA ILE A 317 -4.25 -37.70 19.37
C ILE A 317 -3.53 -38.88 20.04
N ALA A 318 -2.43 -38.60 20.73
CA ALA A 318 -1.64 -39.62 21.39
C ALA A 318 -2.40 -40.34 22.52
N HIS A 319 -3.36 -39.66 23.15
CA HIS A 319 -4.29 -40.27 24.11
C HIS A 319 -5.40 -41.11 23.45
N GLY A 320 -5.46 -41.18 22.12
CA GLY A 320 -6.54 -41.84 21.38
C GLY A 320 -7.88 -41.12 21.52
N LYS A 321 -7.86 -39.80 21.79
CA LYS A 321 -9.07 -39.00 21.98
C LYS A 321 -9.45 -38.26 20.69
N LYS A 322 -10.75 -38.03 20.51
CA LYS A 322 -11.25 -37.22 19.41
C LYS A 322 -10.68 -35.79 19.49
N LEU A 323 -10.24 -35.27 18.34
CA LEU A 323 -9.71 -33.91 18.25
C LEU A 323 -10.74 -32.88 18.71
N PRO A 324 -10.33 -31.83 19.43
CA PRO A 324 -11.23 -30.73 19.75
C PRO A 324 -11.67 -30.01 18.44
N PRO A 325 -12.92 -29.53 18.37
CA PRO A 325 -13.40 -28.75 17.23
C PRO A 325 -12.55 -27.48 17.05
N CYS A 326 -12.42 -27.00 15.80
CA CYS A 326 -11.65 -25.79 15.50
C CYS A 326 -12.14 -24.56 16.27
N THR A 327 -13.45 -24.49 16.54
CA THR A 327 -14.11 -23.52 17.40
C THR A 327 -14.56 -24.21 18.66
N ILE A 328 -13.98 -23.82 19.80
CA ILE A 328 -14.30 -24.40 21.11
C ILE A 328 -15.56 -23.70 21.65
N PRO A 329 -16.71 -24.40 21.81
CA PRO A 329 -17.87 -23.83 22.46
C PRO A 329 -17.58 -23.47 23.93
N PRO A 330 -18.29 -22.50 24.54
CA PRO A 330 -18.13 -22.17 25.96
C PRO A 330 -18.32 -23.38 26.90
N GLU A 331 -19.13 -24.34 26.47
CA GLU A 331 -19.50 -25.58 27.19
C GLU A 331 -18.43 -26.69 27.08
N PHE A 332 -17.36 -26.49 26.28
CA PHE A 332 -16.41 -27.57 26.01
C PHE A 332 -15.58 -27.90 27.27
N PRO A 333 -15.40 -29.20 27.60
CA PRO A 333 -14.61 -29.59 28.76
C PRO A 333 -13.20 -29.01 28.69
N LEU A 334 -12.61 -28.76 29.86
CA LEU A 334 -11.30 -28.13 30.01
C LEU A 334 -10.29 -28.79 29.04
N ARG A 335 -9.74 -28.00 28.11
CA ARG A 335 -8.83 -28.50 27.08
C ARG A 335 -7.65 -29.21 27.75
N GLU A 336 -7.32 -30.40 27.25
CA GLU A 336 -6.11 -31.08 27.71
C GLU A 336 -4.90 -30.18 27.45
N SER A 337 -4.09 -29.99 28.48
CA SER A 337 -2.89 -29.17 28.40
C SER A 337 -1.69 -30.10 28.40
N VAL A 338 -0.75 -29.81 27.52
CA VAL A 338 0.55 -30.49 27.52
C VAL A 338 1.21 -30.23 28.88
N PRO A 339 1.74 -31.27 29.56
CA PRO A 339 2.36 -31.12 30.87
C PRO A 339 3.78 -30.54 30.71
N TRP A 340 3.88 -29.28 30.26
CA TRP A 340 5.12 -28.59 29.90
C TRP A 340 6.22 -28.71 30.96
N THR A 341 5.87 -28.59 32.24
CA THR A 341 6.82 -28.58 33.35
C THR A 341 7.45 -29.94 33.63
N CYS A 342 6.75 -31.05 33.34
CA CYS A 342 7.30 -32.38 33.61
C CYS A 342 8.34 -32.80 32.57
N MET A 343 8.18 -32.33 31.32
CA MET A 343 9.08 -32.61 30.21
C MET A 343 10.23 -31.59 30.10
N LYS A 344 10.42 -30.70 31.08
CA LYS A 344 11.47 -29.69 31.03
C LYS A 344 12.89 -30.28 31.09
N LYS A 345 13.05 -31.48 31.67
CA LYS A 345 14.34 -32.18 31.68
C LYS A 345 14.53 -32.90 30.35
N MET A 346 15.66 -32.66 29.68
CA MET A 346 15.98 -33.26 28.38
C MET A 346 15.82 -34.80 28.38
N SER A 347 16.29 -35.48 29.44
CA SER A 347 16.17 -36.93 29.56
C SER A 347 14.73 -37.45 29.62
N VAL A 348 13.78 -36.63 30.07
CA VAL A 348 12.35 -36.93 30.09
C VAL A 348 11.72 -36.56 28.75
N LEU A 349 12.08 -35.39 28.20
CA LEU A 349 11.61 -34.93 26.90
C LEU A 349 11.92 -35.95 25.80
N ARG A 350 13.14 -36.50 25.78
CA ARG A 350 13.59 -37.48 24.79
C ARG A 350 12.91 -38.85 24.91
N GLN A 351 12.32 -39.17 26.06
CA GLN A 351 11.41 -40.31 26.17
C GLN A 351 10.08 -40.02 25.49
N CYS A 352 9.65 -38.76 25.46
CA CYS A 352 8.35 -38.37 24.90
C CYS A 352 8.42 -38.00 23.41
N ILE A 353 9.52 -37.37 22.97
CA ILE A 353 9.70 -36.80 21.62
C ILE A 353 11.10 -37.15 21.12
N LYS A 354 11.19 -37.92 20.04
CA LYS A 354 12.44 -38.24 19.35
C LYS A 354 13.06 -37.01 18.69
N GLU A 355 14.39 -37.06 18.51
CA GLU A 355 15.17 -36.00 17.87
C GLU A 355 14.67 -35.68 16.45
N GLU A 356 14.22 -36.69 15.70
CA GLU A 356 13.66 -36.54 14.35
C GLU A 356 12.42 -35.62 14.29
N TYR A 357 11.67 -35.48 15.38
CA TYR A 357 10.48 -34.63 15.47
C TYR A 357 10.74 -33.30 16.17
N LEU A 358 11.83 -33.18 16.92
CA LEU A 358 12.25 -31.97 17.62
C LEU A 358 13.77 -32.04 17.86
N PRO A 359 14.58 -31.33 17.04
CA PRO A 359 16.03 -31.23 17.18
C PRO A 359 16.49 -30.83 18.59
N ASP A 360 17.70 -31.24 18.98
CA ASP A 360 18.26 -31.01 20.32
C ASP A 360 18.35 -29.52 20.69
N ASP A 361 18.72 -28.66 19.75
CA ASP A 361 18.80 -27.20 19.95
C ASP A 361 17.44 -26.58 20.33
N LEU A 362 16.35 -27.03 19.70
CA LEU A 362 15.00 -26.60 20.07
C LEU A 362 14.53 -27.27 21.37
N ALA A 363 14.90 -28.53 21.59
CA ALA A 363 14.52 -29.30 22.77
C ALA A 363 15.13 -28.74 24.07
N GLU A 364 16.31 -28.13 24.02
CA GLU A 364 16.93 -27.45 25.17
C GLU A 364 16.08 -26.28 25.68
N GLU A 365 15.37 -25.61 24.78
CA GLU A 365 14.48 -24.48 25.08
C GLU A 365 13.02 -24.93 25.37
N TRP A 366 12.79 -26.23 25.58
CA TRP A 366 11.45 -26.77 25.80
C TRP A 366 10.76 -26.15 27.02
N GLY A 367 9.52 -25.73 26.82
CA GLY A 367 8.72 -25.09 27.84
C GLY A 367 7.32 -24.76 27.36
N ASP A 368 6.58 -24.01 28.17
CA ASP A 368 5.27 -23.50 27.78
C ASP A 368 5.46 -22.41 26.69
N PRO A 369 4.94 -22.59 25.46
CA PRO A 369 5.16 -21.65 24.37
C PRO A 369 4.76 -20.22 24.72
N GLY A 370 3.67 -20.01 25.47
CA GLY A 370 3.25 -18.66 25.87
C GLY A 370 4.15 -17.99 26.92
N LYS A 371 5.19 -18.67 27.39
CA LYS A 371 6.24 -18.13 28.27
C LYS A 371 7.62 -18.10 27.59
N MET A 372 7.73 -18.60 26.36
CA MET A 372 8.98 -18.59 25.60
C MET A 372 9.32 -17.18 25.11
N ARG A 373 10.62 -16.95 24.84
CA ARG A 373 11.08 -15.75 24.15
C ARG A 373 10.63 -15.79 22.69
N VAL A 374 10.36 -14.63 22.09
CA VAL A 374 9.82 -14.52 20.72
C VAL A 374 10.68 -15.21 19.66
N HIS A 375 12.01 -15.11 19.76
CA HIS A 375 12.89 -15.78 18.79
C HIS A 375 12.83 -17.30 18.89
N VAL A 376 12.65 -17.86 20.10
CA VAL A 376 12.46 -19.30 20.31
C VAL A 376 11.13 -19.75 19.70
N GLN A 377 10.04 -19.00 19.95
CA GLN A 377 8.74 -19.29 19.33
C GLN A 377 8.82 -19.27 17.80
N LYS A 378 9.52 -18.29 17.22
CA LYS A 378 9.75 -18.21 15.78
C LYS A 378 10.54 -19.40 15.26
N ALA A 379 11.58 -19.85 15.98
CA ALA A 379 12.37 -21.02 15.61
C ALA A 379 11.50 -22.29 15.60
N TYR A 380 10.69 -22.50 16.64
CA TYR A 380 9.70 -23.58 16.71
C TYR A 380 8.72 -23.52 15.53
N HIS A 381 8.10 -22.36 15.31
CA HIS A 381 7.13 -22.16 14.23
C HIS A 381 7.76 -22.46 12.87
N SER A 382 8.91 -21.87 12.54
CA SER A 382 9.59 -22.09 11.27
C SER A 382 9.93 -23.56 11.04
N PHE A 383 10.39 -24.26 12.08
CA PHE A 383 10.71 -25.69 12.00
C PHE A 383 9.48 -26.56 11.75
N PHE A 384 8.39 -26.36 12.50
CA PHE A 384 7.18 -27.17 12.28
C PHE A 384 6.47 -26.83 10.98
N TYR A 385 6.46 -25.55 10.62
CA TYR A 385 5.89 -25.10 9.35
C TYR A 385 6.65 -25.69 8.17
N SER A 386 8.00 -25.66 8.17
CA SER A 386 8.77 -26.24 7.06
C SER A 386 8.54 -27.75 6.92
N ARG A 387 8.45 -28.49 8.03
CA ARG A 387 8.09 -29.92 8.00
C ARG A 387 6.70 -30.17 7.43
N GLN A 388 5.72 -29.33 7.78
CA GLN A 388 4.37 -29.44 7.23
C GLN A 388 4.32 -29.22 5.73
N GLN A 389 5.15 -28.30 5.20
CA GLN A 389 5.27 -28.03 3.76
C GLN A 389 6.04 -29.11 2.98
N ASP A 390 6.80 -29.97 3.66
CA ASP A 390 7.62 -31.00 3.03
C ASP A 390 6.84 -32.31 2.84
N ASP A 391 6.28 -32.51 1.65
CA ASP A 391 5.47 -33.70 1.31
C ASP A 391 6.23 -35.03 1.45
N THR A 392 7.56 -35.02 1.55
CA THR A 392 8.35 -36.25 1.74
C THR A 392 8.27 -36.78 3.18
N ILE A 393 7.87 -35.93 4.13
CA ILE A 393 7.73 -36.28 5.54
C ILE A 393 6.31 -36.80 5.80
N GLU A 394 6.16 -38.11 5.93
CA GLU A 394 4.88 -38.77 6.25
C GLU A 394 4.38 -38.40 7.65
N THR A 395 5.22 -38.55 8.67
CA THR A 395 4.88 -38.18 10.06
C THR A 395 5.45 -36.81 10.43
N LYS A 396 4.60 -35.78 10.40
CA LYS A 396 5.03 -34.40 10.70
C LYS A 396 5.53 -34.24 12.13
N PHE A 397 4.82 -34.83 13.10
CA PHE A 397 5.18 -34.84 14.52
C PHE A 397 4.41 -35.96 15.24
N LYS A 398 4.98 -36.54 16.30
CA LYS A 398 4.26 -37.43 17.23
C LYS A 398 4.91 -37.44 18.61
N PHE A 399 4.12 -37.81 19.62
CA PHE A 399 4.64 -38.20 20.94
C PHE A 399 4.79 -39.73 20.97
N ASP A 400 5.96 -40.24 21.37
CA ASP A 400 6.18 -41.67 21.58
C ASP A 400 5.65 -42.13 22.95
N PHE A 401 5.79 -41.28 23.96
CA PHE A 401 5.25 -41.48 25.30
C PHE A 401 4.60 -40.20 25.81
N ILE A 402 3.55 -40.35 26.61
CA ILE A 402 2.77 -39.23 27.14
C ILE A 402 2.86 -39.21 28.66
N PRO A 403 3.19 -38.06 29.27
CA PRO A 403 3.23 -37.96 30.72
C PRO A 403 1.81 -37.87 31.28
N ARG A 404 1.42 -38.87 32.08
CA ARG A 404 0.16 -38.89 32.82
C ARG A 404 0.41 -38.58 34.28
N ARG A 405 -0.28 -37.55 34.78
CA ARG A 405 -0.11 -37.07 36.15
C ARG A 405 -0.67 -38.07 37.16
N LEU A 406 0.16 -38.50 38.09
CA LEU A 406 -0.22 -39.32 39.24
C LEU A 406 -0.35 -38.46 40.50
N VAL A 407 -0.86 -39.04 41.59
CA VAL A 407 -0.90 -38.39 42.92
C VAL A 407 0.51 -37.96 43.35
N LYS A 408 1.53 -38.75 43.00
CA LYS A 408 2.94 -38.44 43.21
C LYS A 408 3.73 -38.69 41.92
N GLY A 409 4.02 -37.61 41.18
CA GLY A 409 4.84 -37.67 39.97
C GLY A 409 4.05 -37.89 38.68
N TYR A 410 4.72 -38.49 37.69
CA TYR A 410 4.19 -38.76 36.36
C TYR A 410 4.54 -40.19 35.96
N GLU A 411 3.60 -40.88 35.30
CA GLU A 411 3.87 -42.10 34.53
C GLU A 411 3.96 -41.75 33.05
N PHE A 412 4.74 -42.52 32.28
CA PHE A 412 4.88 -42.34 30.84
C PHE A 412 4.16 -43.47 30.13
N VAL A 413 3.04 -43.14 29.51
CA VAL A 413 2.19 -44.12 28.81
C VAL A 413 2.62 -44.12 27.34
N PRO A 414 2.87 -45.29 26.73
CA PRO A 414 3.20 -45.36 25.31
C PRO A 414 2.04 -44.83 24.45
N PHE A 415 2.39 -44.21 23.32
CA PHE A 415 1.45 -43.78 22.30
C PHE A 415 0.52 -44.93 21.89
N LYS A 416 -0.79 -44.64 21.81
CA LYS A 416 -1.76 -45.55 21.22
C LYS A 416 -2.18 -44.98 19.88
N GLU A 417 -1.99 -45.75 18.82
CA GLU A 417 -2.53 -45.40 17.51
C GLU A 417 -4.05 -45.22 17.64
N PRO A 418 -4.60 -44.12 17.09
CA PRO A 418 -6.03 -43.92 17.09
C PRO A 418 -6.70 -45.03 16.25
N ASP A 419 -7.88 -45.49 16.68
CA ASP A 419 -8.67 -46.45 15.89
C ASP A 419 -8.96 -45.86 14.49
N SER A 420 -8.94 -46.70 13.44
CA SER A 420 -8.96 -46.31 12.02
C SER A 420 -10.05 -45.29 11.62
N ASP A 421 -11.16 -45.26 12.35
CA ASP A 421 -12.27 -44.33 12.11
C ASP A 421 -11.92 -42.86 12.43
N ALA A 422 -10.84 -42.61 13.19
CA ALA A 422 -10.33 -41.28 13.48
C ALA A 422 -9.25 -40.80 12.47
N GLU A 423 -8.77 -41.67 11.57
CA GLU A 423 -7.74 -41.32 10.58
C GLU A 423 -8.28 -40.45 9.43
N GLU A 424 -9.54 -40.63 9.00
CA GLU A 424 -10.17 -39.78 7.98
C GLU A 424 -10.40 -38.33 8.48
N GLU A 425 -10.71 -38.17 9.77
CA GLU A 425 -10.80 -36.85 10.42
C GLU A 425 -9.39 -36.24 10.64
N TYR A 426 -8.32 -37.03 10.52
CA TYR A 426 -6.94 -36.58 10.69
C TYR A 426 -6.37 -35.93 9.43
N ALA A 427 -6.61 -36.56 8.26
CA ALA A 427 -6.07 -36.12 6.97
C ALA A 427 -6.54 -34.70 6.57
N ASN A 428 -7.72 -34.29 7.03
CA ASN A 428 -8.31 -32.98 6.71
C ASN A 428 -7.80 -31.81 7.58
N TYR A 429 -6.99 -32.05 8.62
CA TYR A 429 -6.67 -31.05 9.67
C TYR A 429 -5.18 -30.74 9.85
N THR A 430 -4.28 -31.29 9.04
CA THR A 430 -2.82 -31.14 9.18
C THR A 430 -2.25 -29.80 8.67
N GLY A 431 -3.07 -28.91 8.11
CA GLY A 431 -2.68 -27.55 7.74
C GLY A 431 -2.67 -26.60 8.95
N MET A 432 -1.52 -25.99 9.26
CA MET A 432 -1.43 -24.85 10.20
C MET A 432 -2.00 -23.57 9.60
#